data_AF-A0A367PRR8-F1
#
_entry.id   AF-A0A367PRR8-F1
#
_cell.length_a   1.000
_cell.length_b   1.000
_cell.length_c   1.000
_cell.angle_alpha   90.00
_cell.angle_beta   90.00
_cell.angle_gamma   90.00
#
_symmetry.space_group_name_H-M   'P 1'
#
loop_
_entity.id
_entity.type
_entity.pdbx_description
1 polymer ?
#
loop_
_entity_poly.entity_id
_entity_poly.type
_entity_poly.pdbx_seq_one_letter_code
_entity_poly.pdbx_strand_id
1 'polypeptide(L)'
;MRVAGGLAALLLGTAIVIVQPAATALTPSEIADIAQQITVRIDGASTGSGVIIERQDNVYTVVTNWHVVQLKGNYTVQTPDGKKYTFNHSQVKQLRGVDLAVFQFTSNQNYRVAEKGNSDQVALGTNISVAGYPQGTSDIDFRRGAISRLVTNPKDGYAFVYDIGGFPGMSGGAILDEQGKLVGIHGRATTRPDTNATTVFGIPLKTYLSLAPSVNPSLDPIAQLNQAAHIDSSISTSPEDFESQLEALKSTFSFKIGLGKYEKDDLEGAIQEWKKSVSTDKPDAKSLFALAVALYTKGDASGELRLRQQGLTLGKQALSIDKRYGNIEFLKENLWGDRLLRDTQKFLQYL
;
A
#
# COMPACT_ATOMS: atom_id res chain seq x y z
N MET A 1 -31.09 -45.90 -64.06
CA MET A 1 -31.15 -44.46 -63.71
C MET A 1 -31.43 -44.36 -62.22
N ARG A 2 -30.44 -43.94 -61.41
CA ARG A 2 -30.57 -43.76 -59.96
C ARG A 2 -31.03 -42.33 -59.69
N VAL A 3 -32.06 -42.14 -58.87
CA VAL A 3 -32.38 -40.84 -58.27
C VAL A 3 -32.26 -41.00 -56.76
N ALA A 4 -31.28 -40.31 -56.17
CA ALA A 4 -31.07 -40.22 -54.73
C ALA A 4 -31.88 -39.02 -54.19
N GLY A 5 -32.74 -39.26 -53.20
CA GLY A 5 -33.39 -38.22 -52.42
C GLY A 5 -32.66 -38.03 -51.10
N GLY A 6 -31.99 -36.88 -50.93
CA GLY A 6 -31.35 -36.49 -49.67
C GLY A 6 -32.36 -35.87 -48.71
N LEU A 7 -32.34 -36.33 -47.45
CA LEU A 7 -33.06 -35.72 -46.32
C LEU A 7 -32.33 -34.44 -45.88
N ALA A 8 -33.03 -33.30 -45.90
CA ALA A 8 -32.57 -32.07 -45.29
C ALA A 8 -32.87 -32.08 -43.79
N ALA A 9 -31.83 -32.07 -42.95
CA ALA A 9 -31.97 -31.87 -41.51
C ALA A 9 -31.99 -30.36 -41.21
N LEU A 10 -33.12 -29.86 -40.67
CA LEU A 10 -33.22 -28.50 -40.14
C LEU A 10 -32.55 -28.46 -38.75
N LEU A 11 -31.45 -27.74 -38.63
CA LEU A 11 -30.83 -27.39 -37.34
C LEU A 11 -31.44 -26.07 -36.86
N LEU A 12 -32.33 -26.13 -35.88
CA LEU A 12 -32.79 -24.96 -35.12
C LEU A 12 -31.74 -24.65 -34.05
N GLY A 13 -30.81 -23.74 -34.38
CA GLY A 13 -29.85 -23.22 -33.40
C GLY A 13 -30.49 -22.16 -32.53
N THR A 14 -30.59 -22.39 -31.22
CA THR A 14 -30.96 -21.36 -30.24
C THR A 14 -29.76 -20.45 -29.99
N ALA A 15 -29.85 -19.17 -30.35
CA ALA A 15 -28.86 -18.17 -29.99
C ALA A 15 -28.99 -17.82 -28.50
N ILE A 16 -27.96 -18.11 -27.71
CA ILE A 16 -27.85 -17.61 -26.34
C ILE A 16 -27.22 -16.22 -26.42
N VAL A 17 -28.00 -15.18 -26.15
CA VAL A 17 -27.50 -13.81 -26.03
C VAL A 17 -26.94 -13.62 -24.62
N ILE A 18 -25.62 -13.60 -24.50
CA ILE A 18 -24.95 -13.23 -23.25
C ILE A 18 -24.92 -11.69 -23.20
N VAL A 19 -25.80 -11.10 -22.39
CA VAL A 19 -25.76 -9.67 -22.10
C VAL A 19 -24.65 -9.44 -21.07
N GLN A 20 -23.52 -8.87 -21.47
CA GLN A 20 -22.52 -8.39 -20.52
C GLN A 20 -23.09 -7.15 -19.81
N PRO A 21 -23.09 -7.08 -18.47
CA PRO A 21 -23.49 -5.86 -17.78
C PRO A 21 -22.49 -4.75 -18.13
N ALA A 22 -22.98 -3.67 -18.72
CA ALA A 22 -22.16 -2.48 -18.91
C ALA A 22 -21.79 -1.92 -17.53
N ALA A 23 -20.50 -1.66 -17.30
CA ALA A 23 -20.06 -0.98 -16.09
C ALA A 23 -20.70 0.42 -16.05
N THR A 24 -21.51 0.68 -15.03
CA THR A 24 -22.09 2.00 -14.78
C THR A 24 -20.97 2.95 -14.35
N ALA A 25 -20.85 4.08 -15.03
CA ALA A 25 -19.94 5.14 -14.61
C ALA A 25 -20.35 5.71 -13.25
N LEU A 26 -19.38 6.09 -12.42
CA LEU A 26 -19.66 6.72 -11.14
C LEU A 26 -20.29 8.10 -11.34
N THR A 27 -21.20 8.45 -10.45
CA THR A 27 -21.74 9.80 -10.35
C THR A 27 -20.69 10.76 -9.77
N PRO A 28 -20.83 12.08 -10.02
CA PRO A 28 -19.92 13.06 -9.46
C PRO A 28 -19.87 13.07 -7.93
N SER A 29 -21.00 12.76 -7.27
CA SER A 29 -21.08 12.65 -5.81
C SER A 29 -20.27 11.46 -5.31
N GLU A 30 -20.37 10.30 -5.95
CA GLU A 30 -19.58 9.13 -5.58
C GLU A 30 -18.08 9.39 -5.75
N ILE A 31 -17.68 10.07 -6.83
CA ILE A 31 -16.27 10.46 -7.02
C ILE A 31 -15.82 11.46 -5.94
N ALA A 32 -16.68 12.40 -5.54
CA ALA A 32 -16.39 13.33 -4.44
C ALA A 32 -16.20 12.60 -3.10
N ASP A 33 -17.05 11.62 -2.80
CA ASP A 33 -16.93 10.79 -1.59
C ASP A 33 -15.62 10.00 -1.58
N ILE A 34 -15.24 9.42 -2.73
CA ILE A 34 -13.94 8.77 -2.92
C ILE A 34 -12.82 9.75 -2.62
N ALA A 35 -12.86 10.92 -3.27
CA ALA A 35 -11.82 11.94 -3.16
C ALA A 35 -11.66 12.43 -1.71
N GLN A 36 -12.77 12.64 -1.00
CA GLN A 36 -12.75 13.02 0.42
C GLN A 36 -12.12 11.95 1.30
N GLN A 37 -12.44 10.67 1.07
CA GLN A 37 -11.97 9.57 1.93
C GLN A 37 -10.48 9.24 1.75
N ILE A 38 -9.86 9.61 0.63
CA ILE A 38 -8.45 9.31 0.34
C ILE A 38 -7.51 10.51 0.53
N THR A 39 -8.06 11.72 0.60
CA THR A 39 -7.28 12.96 0.66
C THR A 39 -7.09 13.38 2.11
N VAL A 40 -5.88 13.80 2.45
CA VAL A 40 -5.51 14.28 3.78
C VAL A 40 -5.04 15.73 3.72
N ARG A 41 -5.21 16.45 4.81
CA ARG A 41 -4.63 17.79 4.98
C ARG A 41 -3.28 17.69 5.67
N ILE A 42 -2.32 18.50 5.23
CA ILE A 42 -0.99 18.59 5.82
C ILE A 42 -0.83 20.00 6.40
N ASP A 43 -0.52 20.07 7.69
CA ASP A 43 -0.28 21.31 8.42
C ASP A 43 1.12 21.31 9.02
N GLY A 44 1.80 22.45 9.02
CA GLY A 44 3.14 22.59 9.60
C GLY A 44 3.83 23.88 9.17
N ALA A 45 5.13 23.80 8.88
CA ALA A 45 5.90 24.95 8.35
C ALA A 45 5.42 25.43 6.97
N SER A 46 4.68 24.58 6.26
CA SER A 46 3.88 24.89 5.08
C SER A 46 2.60 24.06 5.16
N THR A 47 1.56 24.47 4.43
CA THR A 47 0.25 23.79 4.39
C THR A 47 -0.02 23.24 3.00
N GLY A 48 -0.62 22.06 2.95
CA GLY A 48 -0.99 21.45 1.69
C GLY A 48 -1.95 20.29 1.88
N SER A 49 -2.05 19.48 0.83
CA SER A 49 -2.86 18.27 0.79
C SER A 49 -1.97 17.06 0.51
N GLY A 50 -2.49 15.87 0.71
CA GLY A 50 -1.84 14.61 0.34
C GLY A 50 -2.86 13.54 -0.01
N VAL A 51 -2.41 12.44 -0.58
CA VAL A 51 -3.26 11.28 -0.92
C VAL A 51 -2.73 10.03 -0.23
N ILE A 52 -3.60 9.33 0.50
CA ILE A 52 -3.32 8.00 1.06
C ILE A 52 -3.24 7.02 -0.10
N ILE A 53 -2.04 6.57 -0.43
CA ILE A 53 -1.77 5.81 -1.66
C ILE A 53 -1.47 4.34 -1.40
N GLU A 54 -1.02 4.00 -0.20
CA GLU A 54 -0.76 2.63 0.25
C GLU A 54 -1.01 2.50 1.76
N ARG A 55 -1.26 1.26 2.17
CA ARG A 55 -1.37 0.88 3.58
C ARG A 55 -0.71 -0.49 3.77
N GLN A 56 0.09 -0.61 4.82
CA GLN A 56 0.64 -1.87 5.32
C GLN A 56 0.38 -1.93 6.82
N ASP A 57 -0.41 -2.91 7.27
CA ASP A 57 -0.90 -3.00 8.66
C ASP A 57 -1.59 -1.71 9.14
N ASN A 58 -1.00 -1.00 10.09
CA ASN A 58 -1.47 0.28 10.62
C ASN A 58 -0.65 1.47 10.08
N VAL A 59 0.27 1.24 9.14
CA VAL A 59 1.10 2.28 8.51
C VAL A 59 0.49 2.70 7.18
N TYR A 60 0.21 3.99 7.06
CA TYR A 60 -0.33 4.61 5.86
C TYR A 60 0.76 5.41 5.17
N THR A 61 0.92 5.20 3.87
CA THR A 61 1.82 5.98 3.02
C THR A 61 1.02 7.06 2.33
N VAL A 62 1.51 8.31 2.45
CA VAL A 62 0.92 9.49 1.82
C VAL A 62 1.87 10.03 0.78
N VAL A 63 1.37 10.31 -0.42
CA VAL A 63 2.06 11.09 -1.44
C VAL A 63 1.56 12.53 -1.41
N THR A 64 2.47 13.49 -1.54
CA THR A 64 2.18 14.93 -1.64
C THR A 64 3.19 15.60 -2.57
N ASN A 65 3.09 16.91 -2.79
CA ASN A 65 4.16 17.66 -3.46
C ASN A 65 5.34 17.89 -2.51
N TRP A 66 6.55 17.90 -3.06
CA TRP A 66 7.76 18.19 -2.27
C TRP A 66 7.70 19.58 -1.64
N HIS A 67 7.24 20.60 -2.35
CA HIS A 67 7.17 21.96 -1.81
C HIS A 67 6.23 22.13 -0.60
N VAL A 68 5.30 21.19 -0.38
CA VAL A 68 4.44 21.18 0.82
C VAL A 68 5.23 20.80 2.07
N VAL A 69 6.22 19.92 1.92
CA VAL A 69 6.99 19.33 3.03
C VAL A 69 8.49 19.62 2.94
N GLN A 70 8.93 20.52 2.08
CA GLN A 70 10.37 20.81 1.89
C GLN A 70 11.01 21.56 3.07
N LEU A 71 10.20 22.33 3.81
CA LEU A 71 10.67 23.13 4.93
C LEU A 71 10.82 22.24 6.15
N LYS A 72 11.88 22.43 6.94
CA LYS A 72 12.01 21.72 8.22
C LYS A 72 10.97 22.26 9.20
N GLY A 73 10.30 21.37 9.92
CA GLY A 73 9.33 21.76 10.94
C GLY A 73 8.54 20.58 11.47
N ASN A 74 7.67 20.87 12.43
CA ASN A 74 6.70 19.91 12.94
C ASN A 74 5.50 19.91 12.02
N TYR A 75 5.23 18.75 11.43
CA TYR A 75 4.08 18.56 10.56
C TYR A 75 3.08 17.59 11.19
N THR A 76 1.80 17.84 10.90
CA THR A 76 0.71 16.93 11.17
C THR A 76 -0.03 16.61 9.88
N VAL A 77 -0.53 15.39 9.80
CA VAL A 77 -1.50 14.96 8.80
C VAL A 77 -2.87 14.85 9.47
N GLN A 78 -3.86 15.53 8.91
CA GLN A 78 -5.26 15.44 9.32
C GLN A 78 -6.02 14.56 8.33
N THR A 79 -6.63 13.49 8.85
CA THR A 79 -7.39 12.50 8.07
C THR A 79 -8.84 12.96 7.85
N PRO A 80 -9.60 12.28 6.96
CA PRO A 80 -10.97 12.70 6.61
C PRO A 80 -11.96 12.74 7.78
N ASP A 81 -11.72 11.93 8.82
CA ASP A 81 -12.47 11.94 10.08
C ASP A 81 -12.04 13.05 11.05
N GLY A 82 -11.15 13.94 10.62
CA GLY A 82 -10.64 15.08 11.40
C GLY A 82 -9.53 14.73 12.40
N LYS A 83 -9.13 13.47 12.54
CA LYS A 83 -8.03 13.08 13.44
C LYS A 83 -6.70 13.58 12.91
N LYS A 84 -5.80 13.92 13.84
CA LYS A 84 -4.47 14.44 13.52
C LYS A 84 -3.39 13.47 13.99
N TYR A 85 -2.39 13.27 13.12
CA TYR A 85 -1.23 12.42 13.39
C TYR A 85 0.04 13.20 13.10
N THR A 86 1.02 13.13 14.00
CA THR A 86 2.35 13.65 13.74
C THR A 86 3.14 12.65 12.90
N PHE A 87 3.91 13.13 11.93
CA PHE A 87 4.90 12.31 11.22
C PHE A 87 6.29 12.91 11.35
N ASN A 88 7.32 12.05 11.38
CA ASN A 88 8.70 12.51 11.49
C ASN A 88 9.14 13.12 10.16
N HIS A 89 9.31 14.45 10.14
CA HIS A 89 9.77 15.17 8.95
C HIS A 89 11.09 14.64 8.37
N SER A 90 11.98 14.13 9.24
CA SER A 90 13.26 13.54 8.81
C SER A 90 13.09 12.24 8.00
N GLN A 91 11.91 11.62 8.04
CA GLN A 91 11.57 10.42 7.28
C GLN A 91 10.84 10.73 5.97
N VAL A 92 10.55 12.01 5.69
CA VAL A 92 9.99 12.43 4.40
C VAL A 92 11.00 12.14 3.30
N LYS A 93 10.58 11.43 2.26
CA LYS A 93 11.41 11.09 1.10
C LYS A 93 10.96 11.92 -0.09
N GLN A 94 11.82 12.82 -0.57
CA GLN A 94 11.62 13.47 -1.86
C GLN A 94 11.87 12.47 -2.99
N LEU A 95 10.99 12.47 -4.00
CA LEU A 95 11.23 11.71 -5.24
C LEU A 95 12.19 12.51 -6.13
N ARG A 96 13.28 11.87 -6.57
CA ARG A 96 14.36 12.55 -7.30
C ARG A 96 13.86 13.16 -8.61
N GLY A 97 14.14 14.45 -8.81
CA GLY A 97 13.89 15.16 -10.07
C GLY A 97 12.44 15.61 -10.30
N VAL A 98 11.55 15.43 -9.31
CA VAL A 98 10.14 15.82 -9.41
C VAL A 98 9.65 16.49 -8.12
N ASP A 99 8.58 17.28 -8.21
CA ASP A 99 7.95 17.94 -7.06
C ASP A 99 6.98 16.99 -6.34
N LEU A 100 7.48 15.81 -5.94
CA LEU A 100 6.74 14.82 -5.16
C LEU A 100 7.55 14.40 -3.93
N ALA A 101 6.83 14.09 -2.86
CA ALA A 101 7.38 13.52 -1.65
C ALA A 101 6.44 12.48 -1.05
N VAL A 102 7.02 11.59 -0.25
CA VAL A 102 6.32 10.51 0.43
C VAL A 102 6.66 10.56 1.90
N PHE A 103 5.65 10.36 2.75
CA PHE A 103 5.82 10.15 4.18
C PHE A 103 4.82 9.12 4.69
N GLN A 104 4.99 8.72 5.95
CA GLN A 104 4.14 7.73 6.59
C GLN A 104 3.58 8.24 7.91
N PHE A 105 2.38 7.78 8.25
CA PHE A 105 1.81 7.93 9.58
C PHE A 105 1.19 6.60 10.03
N THR A 106 1.06 6.41 11.34
CA THR A 106 0.51 5.18 11.91
C THR A 106 -0.87 5.45 12.50
N SER A 107 -1.85 4.60 12.21
CA SER A 107 -3.19 4.65 12.79
C SER A 107 -3.85 3.27 12.80
N ASN A 108 -4.57 2.98 13.89
CA ASN A 108 -5.43 1.79 13.98
C ASN A 108 -6.81 2.00 13.36
N GLN A 109 -7.12 3.21 12.87
CA GLN A 109 -8.33 3.47 12.09
C GLN A 109 -8.20 2.86 10.70
N ASN A 110 -9.33 2.60 10.04
CA ASN A 110 -9.38 2.12 8.67
C ASN A 110 -9.65 3.29 7.71
N TYR A 111 -8.60 3.85 7.12
CA TYR A 111 -8.71 4.89 6.10
C TYR A 111 -8.68 4.29 4.70
N ARG A 112 -9.46 4.89 3.81
CA ARG A 112 -9.51 4.45 2.41
C ARG A 112 -8.18 4.73 1.73
N VAL A 113 -7.68 3.74 1.01
CA VAL A 113 -6.51 3.87 0.13
C VAL A 113 -7.00 4.17 -1.27
N ALA A 114 -6.34 5.10 -1.96
CA ALA A 114 -6.65 5.45 -3.33
C ALA A 114 -6.43 4.25 -4.27
N GLU A 115 -7.44 3.94 -5.09
CA GLU A 115 -7.27 2.99 -6.19
C GLU A 115 -6.42 3.66 -7.28
N LYS A 116 -5.39 2.96 -7.74
CA LYS A 116 -4.44 3.48 -8.72
C LYS A 116 -5.04 3.38 -10.13
N GLY A 117 -5.20 4.51 -10.80
CA GLY A 117 -5.64 4.61 -12.19
C GLY A 117 -4.46 4.59 -13.18
N ASN A 118 -4.76 4.39 -14.46
CA ASN A 118 -3.73 4.38 -15.51
C ASN A 118 -3.54 5.79 -16.10
N SER A 119 -2.57 6.53 -15.57
CA SER A 119 -2.27 7.88 -16.05
C SER A 119 -1.66 7.95 -17.47
N ASP A 120 -1.25 6.83 -18.06
CA ASP A 120 -0.83 6.79 -19.48
C ASP A 120 -2.01 6.86 -20.45
N GLN A 121 -3.23 6.57 -19.99
CA GLN A 121 -4.45 6.67 -20.81
C GLN A 121 -5.10 8.06 -20.73
N VAL A 122 -4.54 8.97 -19.93
CA VAL A 122 -5.04 10.34 -19.82
C VAL A 122 -4.66 11.12 -21.07
N ALA A 123 -5.67 11.62 -21.79
CA ALA A 123 -5.55 12.36 -23.04
C ALA A 123 -6.06 13.80 -22.88
N LEU A 124 -5.87 14.62 -23.92
CA LEU A 124 -6.53 15.92 -24.00
C LEU A 124 -8.05 15.74 -23.96
N GLY A 125 -8.74 16.56 -23.18
CA GLY A 125 -10.19 16.47 -22.99
C GLY A 125 -10.63 15.39 -22.00
N THR A 126 -9.72 14.58 -21.44
CA THR A 126 -10.08 13.64 -20.36
C THR A 126 -10.64 14.42 -19.17
N ASN A 127 -11.87 14.09 -18.79
CA ASN A 127 -12.50 14.62 -17.60
C ASN A 127 -11.75 14.15 -16.36
N ILE A 128 -11.50 15.08 -15.45
CA ILE A 128 -10.85 14.83 -14.18
C ILE A 128 -11.62 15.49 -13.06
N SER A 129 -11.49 14.92 -11.87
CA SER A 129 -11.90 15.56 -10.62
C SER A 129 -10.66 15.81 -9.77
N VAL A 130 -10.63 16.93 -9.06
CA VAL A 130 -9.51 17.30 -8.19
C VAL A 130 -10.05 17.61 -6.81
N ALA A 131 -9.38 17.07 -5.79
CA ALA A 131 -9.74 17.32 -4.41
C ALA A 131 -8.51 17.65 -3.55
N GLY A 132 -8.69 18.58 -2.62
CA GLY A 132 -7.65 19.05 -1.72
C GLY A 132 -8.23 19.99 -0.67
N TYR A 133 -7.40 20.43 0.26
CA TYR A 133 -7.77 21.34 1.33
C TYR A 133 -7.20 22.74 1.06
N PRO A 134 -8.04 23.75 0.74
CA PRO A 134 -7.56 25.12 0.63
C PRO A 134 -6.97 25.61 1.95
N GLN A 135 -6.02 26.53 1.86
CA GLN A 135 -5.35 27.11 3.01
C GLN A 135 -6.37 27.87 3.88
N GLY A 136 -6.31 27.62 5.19
CA GLY A 136 -7.17 28.32 6.16
C GLY A 136 -8.54 27.70 6.37
N THR A 137 -8.88 26.61 5.67
CA THR A 137 -10.13 25.86 5.88
C THR A 137 -9.87 24.41 6.31
N SER A 138 -10.82 23.82 7.03
CA SER A 138 -10.89 22.38 7.32
C SER A 138 -11.65 21.59 6.26
N ASP A 139 -12.36 22.29 5.37
CA ASP A 139 -13.23 21.69 4.38
C ASP A 139 -12.42 21.32 3.15
N ILE A 140 -12.72 20.14 2.61
CA ILE A 140 -12.17 19.71 1.33
C ILE A 140 -12.91 20.45 0.21
N ASP A 141 -12.16 20.87 -0.79
CA ASP A 141 -12.68 21.48 -2.00
C ASP A 141 -12.61 20.44 -3.12
N PHE A 142 -13.73 20.20 -3.79
CA PHE A 142 -13.85 19.23 -4.88
C PHE A 142 -14.25 19.95 -6.16
N ARG A 143 -13.41 19.82 -7.19
CA ARG A 143 -13.62 20.48 -8.49
C ARG A 143 -13.52 19.50 -9.64
N ARG A 144 -14.19 19.82 -10.74
CA ARG A 144 -14.17 19.04 -11.97
C ARG A 144 -13.71 19.90 -13.13
N GLY A 145 -13.03 19.29 -14.07
CA GLY A 145 -12.57 19.93 -15.29
C GLY A 145 -12.04 18.88 -16.26
N ALA A 146 -11.24 19.31 -17.23
CA ALA A 146 -10.61 18.42 -18.19
C ALA A 146 -9.15 18.79 -18.42
N ILE A 147 -8.36 17.81 -18.83
CA ILE A 147 -6.97 18.02 -19.25
C ILE A 147 -6.95 18.88 -20.52
N SER A 148 -6.41 20.10 -20.41
CA SER A 148 -6.33 21.06 -21.51
C SER A 148 -5.02 20.96 -22.27
N ARG A 149 -3.94 20.47 -21.62
CA ARG A 149 -2.64 20.26 -22.26
C ARG A 149 -1.82 19.18 -21.57
N LEU A 150 -1.02 18.47 -22.36
CA LEU A 150 -0.01 17.52 -21.90
C LEU A 150 1.39 18.07 -22.22
N VAL A 151 2.24 18.22 -21.21
CA VAL A 151 3.63 18.70 -21.38
C VAL A 151 4.53 17.51 -21.73
N THR A 152 5.23 17.58 -22.86
CA THR A 152 6.09 16.50 -23.35
C THR A 152 7.42 16.40 -22.59
N ASN A 153 7.99 17.54 -22.18
CA ASN A 153 9.20 17.62 -21.36
C ASN A 153 8.87 18.33 -20.03
N PRO A 154 8.20 17.65 -19.09
CA PRO A 154 7.70 18.27 -17.88
C PRO A 154 8.85 18.65 -16.94
N LYS A 155 8.92 19.93 -16.56
CA LYS A 155 9.78 20.37 -15.46
C LYS A 155 9.18 19.92 -14.13
N ASP A 156 10.00 19.39 -13.25
CA ASP A 156 9.62 18.89 -11.92
C ASP A 156 8.47 17.84 -11.95
N GLY A 157 8.27 17.16 -13.08
CA GLY A 157 7.24 16.13 -13.27
C GLY A 157 5.84 16.65 -13.66
N TYR A 158 5.64 17.97 -13.74
CA TYR A 158 4.35 18.59 -14.08
C TYR A 158 3.99 18.42 -15.56
N ALA A 159 3.27 17.34 -15.88
CA ALA A 159 2.87 17.01 -17.24
C ALA A 159 1.39 17.28 -17.55
N PHE A 160 0.52 17.26 -16.53
CA PHE A 160 -0.89 17.59 -16.71
C PHE A 160 -1.10 19.10 -16.58
N VAL A 161 -1.95 19.64 -17.43
CA VAL A 161 -2.36 21.04 -17.41
C VAL A 161 -3.88 21.07 -17.56
N TYR A 162 -4.54 21.84 -16.72
CA TYR A 162 -5.99 21.96 -16.69
C TYR A 162 -6.41 23.29 -16.09
N ASP A 163 -7.69 23.62 -16.23
CA ASP A 163 -8.28 24.86 -15.74
C ASP A 163 -9.46 24.54 -14.83
N ILE A 164 -9.24 24.62 -13.52
CA ILE A 164 -10.25 24.40 -12.48
C ILE A 164 -10.16 25.45 -11.37
N GLY A 165 -9.35 26.50 -11.56
CA GLY A 165 -8.88 27.37 -10.49
C GLY A 165 -7.89 26.65 -9.54
N GLY A 166 -6.93 27.38 -9.00
CA GLY A 166 -5.98 26.86 -8.01
C GLY A 166 -6.01 27.74 -6.78
N PHE A 167 -6.27 27.13 -5.61
CA PHE A 167 -6.19 27.80 -4.32
C PHE A 167 -4.93 27.32 -3.59
N PRO A 168 -4.19 28.23 -2.92
CA PRO A 168 -3.15 27.82 -1.98
C PRO A 168 -3.68 26.72 -1.04
N GLY A 169 -2.86 25.72 -0.73
CA GLY A 169 -3.23 24.57 0.13
C GLY A 169 -3.71 23.31 -0.61
N MET A 170 -4.26 23.45 -1.82
CA MET A 170 -4.72 22.28 -2.60
C MET A 170 -3.58 21.38 -3.09
N SER A 171 -2.36 21.93 -3.22
CA SER A 171 -1.15 21.22 -3.67
C SER A 171 -0.96 19.89 -2.94
N GLY A 172 -0.72 18.82 -3.68
CA GLY A 172 -0.57 17.45 -3.18
C GLY A 172 -1.88 16.66 -3.14
N GLY A 173 -3.02 17.28 -3.45
CA GLY A 173 -4.33 16.65 -3.51
C GLY A 173 -4.52 15.68 -4.69
N ALA A 174 -5.62 14.93 -4.66
CA ALA A 174 -5.92 13.89 -5.65
C ALA A 174 -6.38 14.47 -6.99
N ILE A 175 -5.94 13.87 -8.10
CA ILE A 175 -6.56 13.99 -9.42
C ILE A 175 -7.15 12.63 -9.78
N LEU A 176 -8.47 12.55 -9.95
CA LEU A 176 -9.22 11.33 -10.21
C LEU A 176 -9.80 11.30 -11.62
N ASP A 177 -9.86 10.11 -12.23
CA ASP A 177 -10.62 9.86 -13.45
C ASP A 177 -12.14 9.69 -13.18
N GLU A 178 -12.91 9.42 -14.23
CA GLU A 178 -14.37 9.22 -14.14
C GLU A 178 -14.79 7.92 -13.42
N GLN A 179 -13.83 7.05 -13.11
CA GLN A 179 -14.02 5.84 -12.30
C GLN A 179 -13.57 6.07 -10.84
N GLY A 180 -13.19 7.30 -10.48
CA GLY A 180 -12.70 7.62 -9.14
C GLY A 180 -11.30 7.09 -8.84
N LYS A 181 -10.55 6.65 -9.85
CA LYS A 181 -9.17 6.16 -9.67
C LYS A 181 -8.19 7.31 -9.77
N LEU A 182 -7.15 7.25 -8.94
CA LEU A 182 -6.10 8.25 -8.88
C LEU A 182 -5.27 8.20 -10.16
N VAL A 183 -5.25 9.29 -10.93
CA VAL A 183 -4.45 9.42 -12.16
C VAL A 183 -3.36 10.47 -12.05
N GLY A 184 -3.36 11.28 -10.99
CA GLY A 184 -2.27 12.23 -10.73
C GLY A 184 -2.37 12.93 -9.39
N ILE A 185 -1.36 13.76 -9.11
CA ILE A 185 -1.25 14.59 -7.92
C ILE A 185 -1.36 16.06 -8.35
N HIS A 186 -2.32 16.77 -7.79
CA HIS A 186 -2.51 18.20 -8.00
C HIS A 186 -1.30 18.96 -7.48
N GLY A 187 -0.90 20.05 -8.14
CA GLY A 187 0.20 20.87 -7.65
C GLY A 187 0.04 22.34 -7.99
N ARG A 188 1.07 22.92 -8.60
CA ARG A 188 1.20 24.38 -8.67
C ARG A 188 0.21 25.00 -9.65
N ALA A 189 -0.15 26.25 -9.37
CA ALA A 189 -0.86 27.13 -10.28
C ALA A 189 0.07 28.27 -10.73
N THR A 190 -0.13 28.75 -11.96
CA THR A 190 0.54 29.96 -12.47
C THR A 190 -0.51 30.89 -13.05
N THR A 191 -0.36 32.18 -12.80
CA THR A 191 -1.22 33.21 -13.39
C THR A 191 -0.54 33.71 -14.66
N ARG A 192 -1.27 33.69 -15.77
CA ARG A 192 -0.76 34.22 -17.02
C ARG A 192 -0.76 35.76 -16.98
N PRO A 193 0.38 36.42 -17.27
CA PRO A 193 0.46 37.88 -17.22
C PRO A 193 -0.44 38.63 -18.21
N ASP A 194 -0.83 37.97 -19.31
CA ASP A 194 -1.57 38.55 -20.43
C ASP A 194 -3.10 38.51 -20.24
N THR A 195 -3.59 37.51 -19.52
CA THR A 195 -5.02 37.19 -19.42
C THR A 195 -5.52 37.14 -17.98
N ASN A 196 -4.62 37.23 -16.99
CA ASN A 196 -4.87 36.92 -15.58
C ASN A 196 -5.49 35.51 -15.36
N ALA A 197 -5.45 34.64 -16.36
CA ALA A 197 -5.99 33.28 -16.26
C ALA A 197 -5.05 32.41 -15.42
N THR A 198 -5.63 31.64 -14.49
CA THR A 198 -4.87 30.71 -13.64
C THR A 198 -4.78 29.36 -14.33
N THR A 199 -3.59 28.97 -14.76
CA THR A 199 -3.31 27.62 -15.28
C THR A 199 -2.79 26.74 -14.15
N VAL A 200 -3.38 25.56 -13.99
CA VAL A 200 -3.01 24.61 -12.94
C VAL A 200 -2.26 23.43 -13.55
N PHE A 201 -1.30 22.90 -12.79
CA PHE A 201 -0.47 21.78 -13.19
C PHE A 201 -0.64 20.58 -12.25
N GLY A 202 -0.55 19.39 -12.83
CA GLY A 202 -0.55 18.11 -12.09
C GLY A 202 0.59 17.20 -12.51
N ILE A 203 0.99 16.33 -11.60
CA ILE A 203 2.01 15.31 -11.84
C ILE A 203 1.28 13.98 -12.10
N PRO A 204 1.44 13.34 -13.27
CA PRO A 204 0.81 12.05 -13.56
C PRO A 204 1.20 10.98 -12.54
N LEU A 205 0.27 10.07 -12.23
CA LEU A 205 0.52 9.00 -11.26
C LEU A 205 1.68 8.09 -11.69
N LYS A 206 1.89 7.84 -12.98
CA LYS A 206 3.03 7.07 -13.50
C LYS A 206 4.39 7.64 -13.07
N THR A 207 4.49 8.95 -12.86
CA THR A 207 5.72 9.57 -12.36
C THR A 207 6.00 9.11 -10.94
N TYR A 208 4.98 9.05 -10.09
CA TYR A 208 5.08 8.40 -8.79
C TYR A 208 5.39 6.91 -8.96
N LEU A 209 4.63 6.15 -9.74
CA LEU A 209 4.79 4.69 -9.86
C LEU A 209 6.13 4.24 -10.47
N SER A 210 6.80 5.07 -11.24
CA SER A 210 8.14 4.76 -11.81
C SER A 210 9.28 5.07 -10.84
N LEU A 211 9.09 6.04 -9.94
CA LEU A 211 10.07 6.46 -8.94
C LEU A 211 9.82 5.80 -7.57
N ALA A 212 8.58 5.42 -7.28
CA ALA A 212 8.17 4.76 -6.06
C ALA A 212 8.85 3.40 -5.86
N PRO A 213 9.13 2.56 -6.88
CA PRO A 213 10.00 1.40 -6.72
C PRO A 213 11.43 1.75 -6.29
N SER A 214 11.92 2.94 -6.63
CA SER A 214 13.20 3.50 -6.18
C SER A 214 13.14 4.16 -4.79
N VAL A 215 11.92 4.42 -4.31
CA VAL A 215 11.61 4.99 -2.98
C VAL A 215 11.02 3.96 -2.03
N ASN A 216 10.65 2.79 -2.58
CA ASN A 216 10.47 1.55 -1.90
C ASN A 216 11.83 1.29 -1.26
N PRO A 217 11.97 1.52 0.06
CA PRO A 217 13.16 1.03 0.69
C PRO A 217 13.12 -0.46 0.37
N SER A 218 14.18 -0.96 -0.25
CA SER A 218 14.72 -2.20 0.28
C SER A 218 14.80 -2.00 1.79
N LEU A 219 13.75 -2.44 2.47
CA LEU A 219 13.74 -3.02 3.79
C LEU A 219 14.87 -2.45 4.62
N ASP A 220 14.76 -1.21 5.10
CA ASP A 220 15.66 -0.77 6.16
C ASP A 220 15.16 -1.47 7.42
N PRO A 221 15.80 -2.57 7.86
CA PRO A 221 15.26 -3.37 8.96
C PRO A 221 15.22 -2.52 10.23
N ILE A 222 16.09 -1.51 10.31
CA ILE A 222 16.17 -0.55 11.43
C ILE A 222 14.95 0.38 11.46
N ALA A 223 14.42 0.78 10.30
CA ALA A 223 13.18 1.58 10.24
C ALA A 223 11.95 0.75 10.61
N GLN A 224 11.90 -0.53 10.22
CA GLN A 224 10.87 -1.48 10.67
C GLN A 224 11.00 -1.81 12.16
N LEU A 225 12.22 -1.88 12.69
CA LEU A 225 12.49 -1.96 14.12
C LEU A 225 11.87 -0.78 14.86
N ASN A 226 12.15 0.43 14.41
CA ASN A 226 11.72 1.66 15.09
C ASN A 226 10.21 1.92 14.92
N GLN A 227 9.59 1.47 13.82
CA GLN A 227 8.13 1.52 13.63
C GLN A 227 7.37 0.39 14.34
N ALA A 228 7.94 -0.81 14.44
CA ALA A 228 7.37 -1.90 15.24
C ALA A 228 7.56 -1.65 16.75
N ALA A 229 8.58 -0.86 17.10
CA ALA A 229 8.79 -0.32 18.43
C ALA A 229 8.04 1.01 18.65
N HIS A 230 6.86 1.20 18.05
CA HIS A 230 5.82 2.03 18.68
C HIS A 230 5.50 1.39 20.04
N ILE A 231 6.40 1.63 20.99
CA ILE A 231 6.19 1.50 22.40
C ILE A 231 5.05 2.47 22.66
N ASP A 232 3.85 1.91 22.80
CA ASP A 232 2.72 2.64 23.31
C ASP A 232 3.18 3.37 24.57
N SER A 233 2.81 4.64 24.69
CA SER A 233 3.01 5.46 25.89
C SER A 233 2.35 4.90 27.16
N SER A 234 1.85 3.66 27.09
CA SER A 234 1.33 2.83 28.16
C SER A 234 2.36 1.83 28.71
N ILE A 235 3.66 2.19 28.78
CA ILE A 235 4.59 1.44 29.65
C ILE A 235 4.02 1.51 31.07
N SER A 236 3.35 0.43 31.47
CA SER A 236 2.97 0.16 32.84
C SER A 236 4.23 0.21 33.69
N THR A 237 4.20 0.97 34.78
CA THR A 237 5.34 1.22 35.65
C THR A 237 5.62 0.06 36.62
N SER A 238 4.97 -1.09 36.45
CA SER A 238 5.24 -2.30 37.23
C SER A 238 6.43 -3.08 36.64
N PRO A 239 7.45 -3.45 37.44
CA PRO A 239 8.59 -4.24 36.99
C PRO A 239 8.25 -5.58 36.32
N GLU A 240 7.15 -6.23 36.74
CA GLU A 240 6.70 -7.50 36.15
C GLU A 240 6.11 -7.32 34.73
N ASP A 241 5.46 -6.18 34.46
CA ASP A 241 4.92 -5.87 33.14
C ASP A 241 6.02 -5.50 32.14
N PHE A 242 7.11 -4.86 32.61
CA PHE A 242 8.23 -4.48 31.77
C PHE A 242 8.97 -5.68 31.18
N GLU A 243 9.29 -6.69 31.99
CA GLU A 243 10.00 -7.88 31.51
C GLU A 243 9.14 -8.69 30.52
N SER A 244 7.84 -8.81 30.80
CA SER A 244 6.89 -9.46 29.88
C SER A 244 6.81 -8.74 28.52
N GLN A 245 6.75 -7.40 28.54
CA GLN A 245 6.76 -6.58 27.33
C GLN A 245 8.09 -6.69 26.57
N LEU A 246 9.22 -6.70 27.29
CA LEU A 246 10.54 -6.86 26.71
C LEU A 246 10.71 -8.22 26.03
N GLU A 247 10.23 -9.29 26.65
CA GLU A 247 10.25 -10.63 26.05
C GLU A 247 9.35 -10.74 24.82
N ALA A 248 8.16 -10.12 24.84
CA ALA A 248 7.29 -10.05 23.67
C ALA A 248 7.95 -9.30 22.49
N LEU A 249 8.68 -8.22 22.79
CA LEU A 249 9.46 -7.47 21.80
C LEU A 249 10.63 -8.29 21.24
N LYS A 250 11.43 -8.93 22.10
CA LYS A 250 12.54 -9.82 21.69
C LYS A 250 12.06 -10.97 20.81
N SER A 251 10.94 -11.59 21.17
CA SER A 251 10.32 -12.64 20.37
C SER A 251 9.93 -12.12 18.98
N THR A 252 9.20 -11.00 18.92
CA THR A 252 8.77 -10.38 17.65
C THR A 252 9.95 -10.02 16.76
N PHE A 253 11.01 -9.50 17.35
CA PHE A 253 12.24 -9.16 16.65
C PHE A 253 12.93 -10.38 16.04
N SER A 254 13.10 -11.42 16.85
CA SER A 254 13.71 -12.68 16.42
C SER A 254 12.90 -13.30 15.28
N PHE A 255 11.56 -13.30 15.37
CA PHE A 255 10.72 -13.76 14.27
C PHE A 255 11.01 -13.06 12.94
N LYS A 256 11.08 -11.73 12.97
CA LYS A 256 11.32 -10.91 11.78
C LYS A 256 12.73 -11.11 11.20
N ILE A 257 13.75 -11.24 12.04
CA ILE A 257 15.10 -11.58 11.57
C ILE A 257 15.09 -12.97 10.90
N GLY A 258 14.35 -13.92 11.48
CA GLY A 258 14.19 -15.26 10.90
C GLY A 258 13.68 -15.23 9.47
N LEU A 259 12.63 -14.45 9.19
CA LEU A 259 12.10 -14.28 7.82
C LEU A 259 13.18 -13.74 6.87
N GLY A 260 13.88 -12.67 7.26
CA GLY A 260 14.91 -12.07 6.43
C GLY A 260 16.10 -12.99 6.15
N LYS A 261 16.50 -13.81 7.13
CA LYS A 261 17.56 -14.81 6.98
C LYS A 261 17.13 -15.93 6.04
N TYR A 262 15.90 -16.42 6.18
CA TYR A 262 15.37 -17.49 5.35
C TYR A 262 15.36 -17.11 3.86
N GLU A 263 14.92 -15.89 3.54
CA GLU A 263 14.90 -15.38 2.16
C GLU A 263 16.30 -15.12 1.59
N LYS A 264 17.32 -14.93 2.45
CA LYS A 264 18.73 -14.73 2.06
C LYS A 264 19.55 -16.02 1.98
N ASP A 265 18.88 -17.17 2.02
CA ASP A 265 19.52 -18.49 2.03
C ASP A 265 20.32 -18.85 3.29
N ASP A 266 20.09 -18.12 4.39
CA ASP A 266 20.59 -18.46 5.72
C ASP A 266 19.53 -19.26 6.50
N LEU A 267 19.32 -20.51 6.09
CA LEU A 267 18.32 -21.41 6.70
C LEU A 267 18.65 -21.72 8.17
N GLU A 268 19.92 -22.02 8.46
CA GLU A 268 20.41 -22.25 9.82
C GLU A 268 20.15 -21.04 10.71
N GLY A 269 20.51 -19.84 10.25
CA GLY A 269 20.28 -18.62 11.00
C GLY A 269 18.80 -18.35 11.21
N ALA A 270 17.95 -18.59 10.21
CA ALA A 270 16.50 -18.46 10.35
C ALA A 270 15.93 -19.38 11.43
N ILE A 271 16.35 -20.65 11.43
CA ILE A 271 15.97 -21.64 12.46
C ILE A 271 16.38 -21.17 13.85
N GLN A 272 17.59 -20.61 14.01
CA GLN A 272 18.05 -20.12 15.31
C GLN A 272 17.20 -18.94 15.80
N GLU A 273 16.84 -18.00 14.94
CA GLU A 273 15.99 -16.87 15.35
C GLU A 273 14.56 -17.28 15.65
N TRP A 274 13.97 -18.17 14.86
CA TRP A 274 12.62 -18.67 15.16
C TRP A 274 12.57 -19.50 16.44
N LYS A 275 13.63 -20.24 16.78
CA LYS A 275 13.75 -20.88 18.10
C LYS A 275 13.73 -19.87 19.25
N LYS A 276 14.37 -18.71 19.10
CA LYS A 276 14.31 -17.63 20.11
C LYS A 276 12.92 -17.00 20.20
N SER A 277 12.20 -16.97 19.08
CA SER A 277 10.86 -16.39 19.04
C SER A 277 9.79 -17.30 19.65
N VAL A 278 9.95 -18.62 19.54
CA VAL A 278 9.05 -19.57 20.19
C VAL A 278 9.27 -19.49 21.71
N SER A 279 8.34 -18.83 22.41
CA SER A 279 8.29 -18.82 23.88
C SER A 279 8.03 -20.25 24.40
N THR A 280 8.74 -20.65 25.45
CA THR A 280 8.52 -21.93 26.13
C THR A 280 7.20 -21.99 26.88
N ASP A 281 6.69 -20.84 27.36
CA ASP A 281 5.50 -20.78 28.19
C ASP A 281 4.22 -20.62 27.37
N LYS A 282 4.29 -19.86 26.28
CA LYS A 282 3.12 -19.62 25.40
C LYS A 282 3.56 -19.46 23.94
N PRO A 283 3.88 -20.55 23.25
CA PRO A 283 4.36 -20.48 21.88
C PRO A 283 3.24 -19.99 20.95
N ASP A 284 3.56 -19.01 20.11
CA ASP A 284 2.60 -18.48 19.14
C ASP A 284 2.62 -19.28 17.84
N ALA A 285 1.47 -19.31 17.15
CA ALA A 285 1.31 -20.09 15.92
C ALA A 285 2.29 -19.66 14.81
N LYS A 286 2.61 -18.37 14.72
CA LYS A 286 3.45 -17.80 13.66
C LYS A 286 4.87 -18.36 13.73
N SER A 287 5.44 -18.36 14.94
CA SER A 287 6.82 -18.74 15.19
C SER A 287 6.99 -20.24 15.08
N LEU A 288 6.01 -20.99 15.62
CA LEU A 288 5.95 -22.44 15.48
C LEU A 288 5.84 -22.87 14.02
N PHE A 289 4.97 -22.23 13.23
CA PHE A 289 4.74 -22.62 11.85
C PHE A 289 5.95 -22.30 10.96
N ALA A 290 6.58 -21.13 11.14
CA ALA A 290 7.79 -20.79 10.40
C ALA A 290 8.94 -21.74 10.73
N LEU A 291 9.14 -22.04 12.02
CA LEU A 291 10.12 -23.04 12.46
C LEU A 291 9.81 -24.43 11.91
N ALA A 292 8.53 -24.82 11.84
CA ALA A 292 8.08 -26.09 11.31
C ALA A 292 8.49 -26.27 9.84
N VAL A 293 8.15 -25.28 9.00
CA VAL A 293 8.52 -25.25 7.57
C VAL A 293 10.03 -25.32 7.42
N ALA A 294 10.78 -24.55 8.21
CA ALA A 294 12.23 -24.49 8.14
C ALA A 294 12.91 -25.82 8.49
N LEU A 295 12.48 -26.45 9.59
CA LEU A 295 12.99 -27.75 10.03
C LEU A 295 12.63 -28.85 9.05
N TYR A 296 11.41 -28.83 8.51
CA TYR A 296 11.02 -29.77 7.47
C TYR A 296 11.87 -29.59 6.22
N THR A 297 12.03 -28.36 5.73
CA THR A 297 12.83 -28.03 4.55
C THR A 297 14.28 -28.46 4.73
N LYS A 298 14.86 -28.20 5.91
CA LYS A 298 16.22 -28.64 6.24
C LYS A 298 16.34 -30.16 6.24
N GLY A 299 15.42 -30.86 6.90
CA GLY A 299 15.38 -32.32 6.92
C GLY A 299 15.08 -32.93 5.55
N ASP A 300 14.37 -32.20 4.69
CA ASP A 300 14.12 -32.62 3.32
C ASP A 300 15.41 -32.58 2.50
N ALA A 301 16.08 -31.44 2.52
CA ALA A 301 17.35 -31.21 1.83
C ALA A 301 18.51 -32.09 2.35
N SER A 302 18.60 -32.33 3.66
CA SER A 302 19.69 -33.13 4.26
C SER A 302 19.39 -34.64 4.34
N GLY A 303 18.14 -35.05 4.12
CA GLY A 303 17.69 -36.44 4.33
C GLY A 303 17.48 -36.82 5.80
N GLU A 304 17.56 -35.87 6.74
CA GLU A 304 17.37 -36.12 8.17
C GLU A 304 15.88 -36.28 8.54
N LEU A 305 15.42 -37.53 8.62
CA LEU A 305 14.05 -37.87 9.00
C LEU A 305 13.60 -37.26 10.34
N ARG A 306 14.51 -37.13 11.30
CA ARG A 306 14.21 -36.52 12.61
C ARG A 306 13.80 -35.06 12.47
N LEU A 307 14.47 -34.28 11.62
CA LEU A 307 14.14 -32.87 11.39
C LEU A 307 12.80 -32.74 10.65
N ARG A 308 12.54 -33.62 9.67
CA ARG A 308 11.23 -33.68 8.99
C ARG A 308 10.11 -33.94 9.98
N GLN A 309 10.27 -34.95 10.85
CA GLN A 309 9.26 -35.29 11.84
C GLN A 309 9.05 -34.17 12.87
N GLN A 310 10.13 -33.51 13.28
CA GLN A 310 10.04 -32.34 14.17
C GLN A 310 9.26 -31.20 13.51
N GLY A 311 9.52 -30.92 12.22
CA GLY A 311 8.78 -29.94 11.44
C GLY A 311 7.29 -30.25 11.39
N LEU A 312 6.91 -31.49 11.03
CA LEU A 312 5.51 -31.92 10.99
C LEU A 312 4.80 -31.79 12.33
N THR A 313 5.46 -32.17 13.43
CA THR A 313 4.89 -32.03 14.78
C THR A 313 4.61 -30.57 15.13
N LEU A 314 5.57 -29.66 14.89
CA LEU A 314 5.40 -28.23 15.16
C LEU A 314 4.35 -27.60 14.23
N GLY A 315 4.28 -28.04 12.97
CA GLY A 315 3.27 -27.58 12.02
C GLY A 315 1.85 -27.91 12.50
N LYS A 316 1.62 -29.15 12.95
CA LYS A 316 0.33 -29.57 13.52
C LYS A 316 -0.02 -28.79 14.77
N GLN A 317 0.96 -28.55 15.64
CA GLN A 317 0.78 -27.73 16.83
C GLN A 317 0.38 -26.29 16.46
N ALA A 318 1.09 -25.65 15.52
CA ALA A 318 0.78 -24.30 15.08
C ALA A 318 -0.63 -24.20 14.47
N LEU A 319 -1.03 -25.15 13.63
CA LEU A 319 -2.37 -25.19 13.03
C LEU A 319 -3.48 -25.46 14.06
N SER A 320 -3.15 -26.14 15.17
CA SER A 320 -4.09 -26.30 16.29
C SER A 320 -4.31 -24.99 17.05
N ILE A 321 -3.32 -24.09 17.07
CA ILE A 321 -3.39 -22.76 17.68
C ILE A 321 -4.11 -21.78 16.75
N ASP A 322 -3.70 -21.73 15.48
CA ASP A 322 -4.34 -20.89 14.46
C ASP A 322 -4.27 -21.55 13.08
N LYS A 323 -5.44 -22.01 12.62
CA LYS A 323 -5.59 -22.70 11.33
C LYS A 323 -5.27 -21.82 10.12
N ARG A 324 -5.29 -20.49 10.26
CA ARG A 324 -5.04 -19.56 9.14
C ARG A 324 -3.62 -19.68 8.60
N TYR A 325 -2.66 -20.13 9.42
CA TYR A 325 -1.29 -20.39 8.96
C TYR A 325 -1.20 -21.52 7.92
N GLY A 326 -2.25 -22.33 7.75
CA GLY A 326 -2.35 -23.29 6.64
C GLY A 326 -2.75 -22.67 5.30
N ASN A 327 -3.05 -21.37 5.25
CA ASN A 327 -3.50 -20.67 4.04
C ASN A 327 -2.38 -19.79 3.48
N ILE A 328 -1.95 -20.05 2.24
CA ILE A 328 -0.86 -19.32 1.58
C ILE A 328 -1.15 -17.82 1.44
N GLU A 329 -2.39 -17.42 1.14
CA GLU A 329 -2.73 -16.00 1.00
C GLU A 329 -2.64 -15.28 2.34
N PHE A 330 -3.06 -15.93 3.43
CA PHE A 330 -2.88 -15.38 4.78
C PHE A 330 -1.39 -15.18 5.11
N LEU A 331 -0.52 -16.13 4.76
CA LEU A 331 0.92 -16.00 5.00
C LEU A 331 1.53 -14.85 4.18
N LYS A 332 1.07 -14.68 2.94
CA LYS A 332 1.47 -13.59 2.04
C LYS A 332 1.02 -12.22 2.57
N GLU A 333 -0.21 -12.11 3.07
CA GLU A 333 -0.71 -10.93 3.78
C GLU A 333 0.13 -10.62 5.03
N ASN A 334 0.70 -11.65 5.66
CA ASN A 334 1.60 -11.53 6.82
C ASN A 334 3.10 -11.46 6.45
N LEU A 335 3.41 -11.05 5.21
CA LEU A 335 4.76 -10.72 4.74
C LEU A 335 5.75 -11.89 4.73
N TRP A 336 5.26 -13.12 4.56
CA TRP A 336 6.14 -14.25 4.27
C TRP A 336 6.71 -14.10 2.87
N GLY A 337 8.02 -14.26 2.73
CA GLY A 337 8.70 -14.09 1.45
C GLY A 337 8.45 -15.26 0.49
N ASP A 338 8.76 -15.04 -0.79
CA ASP A 338 8.43 -16.00 -1.86
C ASP A 338 9.06 -17.37 -1.64
N ARG A 339 10.27 -17.45 -1.07
CA ARG A 339 10.91 -18.73 -0.79
C ARG A 339 10.14 -19.46 0.29
N LEU A 340 9.88 -18.81 1.43
CA LEU A 340 9.16 -19.42 2.52
C LEU A 340 7.75 -19.83 2.11
N LEU A 341 7.05 -19.04 1.29
CA LEU A 341 5.73 -19.40 0.74
C LEU A 341 5.80 -20.66 -0.13
N ARG A 342 6.79 -20.76 -1.03
CA ARG A 342 6.98 -21.97 -1.87
C ARG A 342 7.26 -23.21 -1.04
N ASP A 343 8.14 -23.11 -0.04
CA ASP A 343 8.51 -24.23 0.80
C ASP A 343 7.37 -24.61 1.76
N THR A 344 6.58 -23.63 2.19
CA THR A 344 5.33 -23.87 2.92
C THR A 344 4.31 -24.63 2.07
N GLN A 345 4.14 -24.25 0.81
CA GLN A 345 3.20 -24.92 -0.08
C GLN A 345 3.56 -26.40 -0.29
N LYS A 346 4.87 -26.73 -0.34
CA LYS A 346 5.33 -28.12 -0.33
C LYS A 346 5.06 -28.78 1.02
N PHE A 347 5.42 -28.13 2.12
CA PHE A 347 5.27 -28.65 3.47
C PHE A 347 3.81 -29.02 3.80
N LEU A 348 2.86 -28.19 3.37
CA LEU A 348 1.42 -28.43 3.55
C LEU A 348 0.90 -29.71 2.88
N GLN A 349 1.61 -30.27 1.90
CA GLN A 349 1.23 -31.54 1.27
C GLN A 349 1.47 -32.74 2.19
N TYR A 350 2.25 -32.56 3.25
CA TYR A 350 2.66 -33.61 4.18
C TYR A 350 2.07 -33.43 5.60
N LEU A 351 1.36 -32.33 5.81
CA LEU A 351 0.72 -31.95 7.08
C LEU A 351 -0.68 -32.55 7.18
#